data_AF-A0A2N5WXY3-F1
#
_entry.id   AF-A0A2N5WXY3-F1
#
_cell.length_a   1.000
_cell.length_b   1.000
_cell.length_c   1.000
_cell.angle_alpha   90.00
_cell.angle_beta   90.00
_cell.angle_gamma   90.00
#
_symmetry.space_group_name_H-M   'P 1'
#
loop_
_entity.id
_entity.type
_entity.pdbx_description
1 polymer ?
#
loop_
_entity_poly.entity_id
_entity_poly.type
_entity_poly.pdbx_seq_one_letter_code
_entity_poly.pdbx_strand_id
1 'polypeptide(L)'
;MKHTLKSILLIGMGALLVGCKLAVVVVEGGEVQSQGAGTCFSGVVCVVEVTDTNFSETFRASPDADWYFHKWNSGDRFFCGGSPDPECELSLEWAKNNEDIEELVASSEVFFLMPVFKQTPPEVITPNDRPVRVDGKEWLQPIHFVGYSYSQISEVCPNKLCSGTLPGSTTDLTGYFWASSEDVRLLFSVYAGVGRNILEDFIYTLAEKDDELDQIVNLNLRVLLSDETTSEGWVSIGTVYDGQPFEPSKEEVGVGPSPFIYAQSSGSDMGAWFWKALE
;
A
#
# COMPACT_ATOMS: atom_id res chain seq x y z
N MET A 1 54.41 49.92 -7.18
CA MET A 1 53.77 48.68 -6.72
C MET A 1 52.65 48.31 -7.70
N LYS A 2 52.91 47.36 -8.60
CA LYS A 2 51.95 46.84 -9.58
C LYS A 2 51.34 45.56 -8.99
N HIS A 3 50.52 45.68 -7.95
CA HIS A 3 49.72 44.54 -7.50
C HIS A 3 48.61 44.31 -8.52
N THR A 4 48.68 43.14 -9.11
CA THR A 4 47.92 42.66 -10.25
C THR A 4 46.43 42.67 -9.97
N LEU A 5 45.67 43.51 -10.70
CA LEU A 5 44.21 43.49 -10.76
C LEU A 5 43.64 42.09 -11.11
N LYS A 6 44.47 41.23 -11.74
CA LYS A 6 44.18 39.81 -11.99
C LYS A 6 44.11 38.94 -10.72
N SER A 7 44.77 39.32 -9.63
CA SER A 7 44.78 38.55 -8.39
C SER A 7 43.53 38.79 -7.52
N ILE A 8 42.82 39.92 -7.69
CA ILE A 8 41.56 40.18 -6.99
C ILE A 8 40.40 39.42 -7.65
N LEU A 9 40.43 39.24 -8.97
CA LEU A 9 39.39 38.51 -9.71
C LEU A 9 39.35 37.00 -9.40
N LEU A 10 40.50 36.41 -9.06
CA LEU A 10 40.61 34.97 -8.72
C LEU A 10 40.15 34.65 -7.30
N ILE A 11 40.15 35.62 -6.37
CA ILE A 11 39.69 35.44 -4.99
C ILE A 11 38.18 35.68 -4.86
N GLY A 12 37.58 36.50 -5.74
CA GLY A 12 36.13 36.75 -5.76
C GLY A 12 35.28 35.61 -6.31
N MET A 13 35.85 34.67 -7.08
CA MET A 13 35.10 33.56 -7.69
C MET A 13 34.96 32.33 -6.79
N GLY A 14 35.67 32.28 -5.66
CA GLY A 14 35.61 31.17 -4.69
C GLY A 14 34.59 31.34 -3.56
N ALA A 15 33.87 32.47 -3.51
CA ALA A 15 32.98 32.82 -2.39
C ALA A 15 31.50 32.44 -2.59
N LEU A 16 31.15 31.70 -3.66
CA LEU A 16 29.76 31.58 -4.10
C LEU A 16 29.12 30.19 -3.89
N LEU A 17 29.70 29.28 -3.10
CA LEU A 17 29.15 27.92 -2.94
C LEU A 17 29.26 27.33 -1.53
N VAL A 18 29.28 28.16 -0.48
CA VAL A 18 29.19 27.67 0.91
C VAL A 18 27.72 27.62 1.32
N GLY A 19 27.25 26.45 1.76
CA GLY A 19 25.84 26.20 2.05
C GLY A 19 25.47 24.74 1.81
N CYS A 20 24.70 24.17 2.74
CA CYS A 20 24.07 22.87 2.59
C CYS A 20 23.15 22.90 1.35
N LYS A 21 23.18 21.83 0.56
CA LYS A 21 22.39 21.71 -0.68
C LYS A 21 21.33 20.65 -0.51
N LEU A 22 20.09 21.01 -0.80
CA LEU A 22 19.00 20.06 -0.95
C LEU A 22 18.80 19.77 -2.44
N ALA A 23 19.13 18.55 -2.87
CA ALA A 23 18.85 18.06 -4.21
C ALA A 23 17.46 17.42 -4.25
N VAL A 24 16.52 18.10 -4.90
CA VAL A 24 15.19 17.56 -5.22
C VAL A 24 15.30 16.81 -6.53
N VAL A 25 15.23 15.48 -6.48
CA VAL A 25 15.43 14.59 -7.63
C VAL A 25 14.08 14.02 -8.04
N VAL A 26 13.55 14.45 -9.18
CA VAL A 26 12.29 13.93 -9.72
C VAL A 26 12.58 13.13 -10.98
N VAL A 27 12.41 11.81 -10.91
CA VAL A 27 12.75 10.92 -12.04
C VAL A 27 11.68 10.99 -13.13
N GLU A 28 10.48 10.50 -12.83
CA GLU A 28 9.33 10.46 -13.74
C GLU A 28 8.01 10.39 -12.94
N GLY A 29 6.88 10.64 -13.61
CA GLY A 29 5.54 10.39 -13.06
C GLY A 29 4.94 11.49 -12.18
N GLY A 30 5.53 12.69 -12.20
CA GLY A 30 5.01 13.83 -11.48
C GLY A 30 6.02 14.96 -11.34
N GLU A 31 5.76 15.82 -10.37
CA GLU A 31 6.58 16.97 -10.00
C GLU A 31 6.60 17.14 -8.47
N VAL A 32 7.56 17.92 -7.98
CA VAL A 32 7.60 18.38 -6.59
C VAL A 32 7.39 19.88 -6.57
N GLN A 33 6.40 20.33 -5.80
CA GLN A 33 6.07 21.74 -5.67
C GLN A 33 6.50 22.26 -4.31
N SER A 34 7.03 23.48 -4.28
CA SER A 34 7.26 24.23 -3.07
C SER A 34 7.01 25.72 -3.26
N GLN A 35 6.66 26.43 -2.19
CA GLN A 35 6.38 27.87 -2.25
C GLN A 35 7.65 28.72 -2.43
N GLY A 36 8.77 28.35 -1.79
CA GLY A 36 10.02 29.11 -1.85
C GLY A 36 10.92 28.67 -3.01
N ALA A 37 11.14 27.37 -3.16
CA ALA A 37 11.99 26.76 -4.18
C ALA A 37 11.33 26.64 -5.56
N GLY A 38 9.99 26.78 -5.66
CA GLY A 38 9.24 26.62 -6.89
C GLY A 38 8.94 25.16 -7.24
N THR A 39 8.68 24.89 -8.53
CA THR A 39 8.32 23.56 -9.03
C THR A 39 9.52 22.85 -9.64
N CYS A 40 9.77 21.62 -9.18
CA CYS A 40 10.74 20.70 -9.76
C CYS A 40 10.04 19.65 -10.61
N PHE A 41 10.20 19.74 -11.93
CA PHE A 41 9.57 18.85 -12.90
C PHE A 41 10.30 17.51 -13.03
N SER A 42 9.59 16.50 -13.54
CA SER A 42 10.16 15.20 -13.89
C SER A 42 11.36 15.29 -14.85
N GLY A 43 12.32 14.39 -14.66
CA GLY A 43 13.56 14.31 -15.42
C GLY A 43 14.60 15.36 -15.03
N VAL A 44 14.34 16.17 -14.00
CA VAL A 44 15.22 17.27 -13.56
C VAL A 44 15.66 17.07 -12.11
N VAL A 45 16.85 17.58 -11.80
CA VAL A 45 17.34 17.74 -10.43
C VAL A 45 17.36 19.22 -10.11
N CYS A 46 16.55 19.65 -9.13
CA CYS A 46 16.56 21.01 -8.63
C CYS A 46 17.43 21.08 -7.39
N VAL A 47 18.26 22.11 -7.29
CA VAL A 47 19.14 22.33 -6.14
C VAL A 47 18.62 23.54 -5.39
N VAL A 48 18.25 23.33 -4.13
CA VAL A 48 17.86 24.38 -3.19
C VAL A 48 19.04 24.62 -2.25
N GLU A 49 19.47 25.87 -2.12
CA GLU A 49 20.52 26.25 -1.18
C GLU A 49 19.90 26.52 0.20
N VAL A 50 20.42 25.85 1.21
CA VAL A 50 20.05 26.03 2.62
C VAL A 50 21.20 26.77 3.29
N THR A 51 21.03 28.09 3.47
CA THR A 51 22.09 28.98 3.94
C THR A 51 22.04 29.33 5.42
N ASP A 52 20.91 29.07 6.08
CA ASP A 52 20.73 29.35 7.51
C ASP A 52 19.76 28.38 8.20
N THR A 53 19.82 28.35 9.53
CA THR A 53 19.02 27.44 10.37
C THR A 53 17.56 27.88 10.56
N ASN A 54 17.11 28.98 9.95
CA ASN A 54 15.70 29.36 9.91
C ASN A 54 14.99 28.81 8.68
N PHE A 55 15.67 28.01 7.85
CA PHE A 55 15.06 27.33 6.73
C PHE A 55 13.85 26.50 7.20
N SER A 56 12.70 26.78 6.61
CA SER A 56 11.46 26.04 6.83
C SER A 56 10.65 26.05 5.54
N GLU A 57 10.42 24.88 4.98
CA GLU A 57 9.77 24.73 3.69
C GLU A 57 9.05 23.38 3.57
N THR A 58 7.87 23.38 2.94
CA THR A 58 7.09 22.17 2.68
C THR A 58 7.13 21.83 1.20
N PHE A 59 7.63 20.65 0.89
CA PHE A 59 7.69 20.10 -0.46
C PHE A 59 6.54 19.13 -0.66
N ARG A 60 5.76 19.31 -1.72
CA ARG A 60 4.61 18.48 -2.05
C ARG A 60 4.85 17.70 -3.33
N ALA A 61 4.80 16.37 -3.25
CA ALA A 61 4.80 15.50 -4.42
C ALA A 61 3.42 15.55 -5.11
N SER A 62 3.40 15.96 -6.37
CA SER A 62 2.20 16.01 -7.21
C SER A 62 2.35 15.03 -8.38
N PRO A 63 1.62 13.90 -8.40
CA PRO A 63 1.72 12.93 -9.49
C PRO A 63 1.11 13.47 -10.78
N ASP A 64 1.63 13.01 -11.92
CA ASP A 64 1.03 13.20 -13.25
C ASP A 64 -0.24 12.33 -13.41
N ALA A 65 -0.99 12.57 -14.49
CA ALA A 65 -2.11 11.70 -14.86
C ALA A 65 -1.64 10.25 -15.05
N ASP A 66 -2.42 9.29 -14.55
CA ASP A 66 -2.10 7.84 -14.54
C ASP A 66 -0.89 7.46 -13.66
N TRP A 67 -0.50 8.33 -12.73
CA TRP A 67 0.48 8.04 -11.69
C TRP A 67 -0.11 8.29 -10.30
N TYR A 68 0.51 7.68 -9.30
CA TYR A 68 0.26 8.01 -7.91
C TYR A 68 1.57 8.14 -7.16
N PHE A 69 1.58 9.03 -6.16
CA PHE A 69 2.68 9.11 -5.22
C PHE A 69 2.66 7.88 -4.32
N HIS A 70 3.74 7.10 -4.33
CA HIS A 70 3.85 5.91 -3.50
C HIS A 70 4.45 6.21 -2.13
N LYS A 71 5.60 6.89 -2.11
CA LYS A 71 6.33 7.31 -0.91
C LYS A 71 7.53 8.19 -1.28
N TRP A 72 8.16 8.80 -0.30
CA TRP A 72 9.50 9.36 -0.45
C TRP A 72 10.55 8.25 -0.42
N ASN A 73 11.59 8.38 -1.26
CA ASN A 73 12.70 7.42 -1.29
C ASN A 73 13.50 7.46 0.02
N SER A 74 14.03 6.32 0.45
CA SER A 74 14.79 6.18 1.70
C SER A 74 16.26 5.93 1.41
N GLY A 75 17.12 6.34 2.34
CA GLY A 75 18.56 6.09 2.29
C GLY A 75 19.33 7.10 3.12
N ASP A 76 20.65 7.01 3.07
CA ASP A 76 21.51 7.99 3.73
C ASP A 76 21.26 9.40 3.17
N ARG A 77 21.01 10.35 4.07
CA ARG A 77 20.77 11.77 3.77
C ARG A 77 19.50 12.05 2.97
N PHE A 78 18.58 11.10 2.88
CA PHE A 78 17.23 11.35 2.36
C PHE A 78 16.35 11.94 3.44
N PHE A 79 15.71 13.06 3.15
CA PHE A 79 14.65 13.58 4.00
C PHE A 79 13.31 12.90 3.70
N CYS A 80 12.46 12.81 4.74
CA CYS A 80 11.15 12.17 4.69
C CYS A 80 11.15 10.71 4.22
N GLY A 81 12.31 10.06 4.18
CA GLY A 81 12.49 8.76 3.54
C GLY A 81 11.54 7.69 4.08
N GLY A 82 10.79 7.07 3.18
CA GLY A 82 9.84 6.01 3.49
C GLY A 82 8.44 6.49 3.86
N SER A 83 8.27 7.80 4.10
CA SER A 83 6.96 8.37 4.41
C SER A 83 6.00 8.25 3.20
N PRO A 84 4.77 7.75 3.41
CA PRO A 84 3.72 7.75 2.39
C PRO A 84 2.98 9.09 2.29
N ASP A 85 3.30 10.07 3.14
CA ASP A 85 2.71 11.40 3.08
C ASP A 85 3.29 12.18 1.89
N PRO A 86 2.48 12.67 0.94
CA PRO A 86 2.97 13.47 -0.19
C PRO A 86 3.52 14.83 0.24
N GLU A 87 3.27 15.30 1.46
CA GLU A 87 3.87 16.51 2.02
C GLU A 87 5.08 16.17 2.87
N CYS A 88 6.22 16.78 2.55
CA CYS A 88 7.46 16.67 3.29
C CYS A 88 7.85 18.05 3.82
N GLU A 89 7.64 18.26 5.12
CA GLU A 89 8.05 19.47 5.81
C GLU A 89 9.51 19.37 6.26
N LEU A 90 10.34 20.28 5.75
CA LEU A 90 11.73 20.44 6.15
C LEU A 90 11.86 21.72 6.95
N SER A 91 12.03 21.59 8.26
CA SER A 91 12.28 22.72 9.14
C SER A 91 13.59 22.50 9.88
N LEU A 92 14.44 23.52 9.91
CA LEU A 92 15.61 23.60 10.78
C LEU A 92 15.34 24.44 12.03
N GLU A 93 14.10 24.87 12.27
CA GLU A 93 13.81 25.74 13.42
C GLU A 93 14.07 25.06 14.77
N TRP A 94 13.91 23.73 14.82
CA TRP A 94 14.25 22.92 16.00
C TRP A 94 15.75 22.89 16.29
N ALA A 95 16.58 23.25 15.30
CA ALA A 95 18.03 23.22 15.35
C ALA A 95 18.68 24.57 15.70
N LYS A 96 17.89 25.59 16.05
CA LYS A 96 18.42 26.91 16.42
C LYS A 96 19.38 26.78 17.62
N ASN A 97 20.59 27.35 17.48
CA ASN A 97 21.69 27.29 18.46
C ASN A 97 22.32 25.89 18.66
N ASN A 98 22.21 25.01 17.66
CA ASN A 98 22.94 23.75 17.64
C ASN A 98 24.19 23.90 16.76
N GLU A 99 25.38 23.96 17.38
CA GLU A 99 26.67 24.15 16.68
C GLU A 99 26.91 23.10 15.59
N ASP A 100 26.49 21.84 15.80
CA ASP A 100 26.66 20.77 14.80
C ASP A 100 25.82 21.03 13.55
N ILE A 101 24.62 21.62 13.72
CA ILE A 101 23.71 21.91 12.60
C ILE A 101 24.10 23.22 11.93
N GLU A 102 24.61 24.20 12.67
CA GLU A 102 25.22 25.39 12.10
C GLU A 102 26.44 25.04 11.24
N GLU A 103 27.30 24.11 11.71
CA GLU A 103 28.42 23.58 10.92
C GLU A 103 27.92 22.84 9.67
N LEU A 104 26.88 22.01 9.80
CA LEU A 104 26.29 21.30 8.67
C LEU A 104 25.69 22.26 7.63
N VAL A 105 24.99 23.32 8.06
CA VAL A 105 24.44 24.35 7.17
C VAL A 105 25.56 25.14 6.50
N ALA A 106 26.65 25.43 7.22
CA ALA A 106 27.84 26.09 6.67
C ALA A 106 28.68 25.16 5.77
N SER A 107 28.45 23.84 5.82
CA SER A 107 29.14 22.85 4.99
C SER A 107 28.70 22.93 3.52
N SER A 108 29.25 22.05 2.69
CA SER A 108 28.81 21.86 1.29
C SER A 108 28.16 20.50 1.07
N GLU A 109 27.64 19.90 2.15
CA GLU A 109 26.98 18.62 2.11
C GLU A 109 25.67 18.67 1.31
N VAL A 110 25.36 17.55 0.67
CA VAL A 110 24.16 17.40 -0.16
C VAL A 110 23.22 16.40 0.49
N PHE A 111 21.96 16.82 0.66
CA PHE A 111 20.84 16.00 1.11
C PHE A 111 19.84 15.82 -0.03
N PHE A 112 19.02 14.78 0.07
CA PHE A 112 18.16 14.36 -1.03
C PHE A 112 16.69 14.40 -0.63
N LEU A 113 15.87 14.85 -1.57
CA LEU A 113 14.43 14.70 -1.53
C LEU A 113 14.00 14.09 -2.87
N MET A 114 13.43 12.88 -2.83
CA MET A 114 13.15 12.12 -4.05
C MET A 114 11.80 11.42 -3.92
N PRO A 115 10.74 11.89 -4.58
CA PRO A 115 9.47 11.19 -4.56
C PRO A 115 9.59 9.92 -5.40
N VAL A 116 8.89 8.87 -4.98
CA VAL A 116 8.69 7.65 -5.76
C VAL A 116 7.26 7.70 -6.29
N PHE A 117 7.13 7.99 -7.58
CA PHE A 117 5.89 7.84 -8.29
C PHE A 117 5.80 6.44 -8.90
N LYS A 118 4.60 5.87 -8.90
CA LYS A 118 4.31 4.62 -9.60
C LYS A 118 3.19 4.88 -10.58
N GLN A 119 3.27 4.25 -11.75
CA GLN A 119 2.15 4.26 -12.67
C GLN A 119 0.96 3.64 -11.94
N THR A 120 -0.13 4.38 -11.87
CA THR A 120 -1.44 3.77 -11.70
C THR A 120 -1.51 2.77 -12.85
N PRO A 121 -1.67 1.46 -12.59
CA PRO A 121 -1.93 0.54 -13.67
C PRO A 121 -3.02 1.19 -14.52
N PRO A 122 -2.85 1.30 -15.85
CA PRO A 122 -3.94 1.80 -16.69
C PRO A 122 -5.19 1.09 -16.21
N GLU A 123 -6.34 1.76 -16.12
CA GLU A 123 -7.62 1.07 -15.93
C GLU A 123 -7.67 0.00 -17.02
N VAL A 124 -7.14 -1.16 -16.70
CA VAL A 124 -7.26 -2.30 -17.53
C VAL A 124 -8.71 -2.56 -17.24
N ILE A 125 -9.56 -2.28 -18.22
CA ILE A 125 -10.71 -3.13 -18.46
C ILE A 125 -10.11 -4.51 -18.69
N THR A 126 -9.65 -5.11 -17.61
CA THR A 126 -9.05 -6.41 -17.59
C THR A 126 -10.26 -7.29 -17.89
N PRO A 127 -10.03 -8.49 -18.42
CA PRO A 127 -11.01 -9.56 -18.29
C PRO A 127 -11.55 -9.76 -16.84
N ASN A 128 -11.05 -9.02 -15.85
CA ASN A 128 -11.44 -8.99 -14.44
C ASN A 128 -12.65 -8.10 -14.11
N ASP A 129 -12.99 -7.11 -14.96
CA ASP A 129 -14.33 -6.49 -14.86
C ASP A 129 -15.41 -7.44 -15.37
N ARG A 130 -15.00 -8.46 -16.15
CA ARG A 130 -15.91 -9.52 -16.56
C ARG A 130 -16.06 -10.49 -15.42
N PRO A 131 -17.30 -10.86 -15.09
CA PRO A 131 -17.54 -11.93 -14.15
C PRO A 131 -16.85 -13.23 -14.59
N VAL A 132 -16.29 -13.96 -13.63
CA VAL A 132 -15.63 -15.25 -13.88
C VAL A 132 -16.68 -16.34 -14.03
N ARG A 133 -16.58 -17.19 -15.05
CA ARG A 133 -17.54 -18.29 -15.25
C ARG A 133 -16.96 -19.62 -14.77
N VAL A 134 -17.59 -20.20 -13.75
CA VAL A 134 -17.22 -21.51 -13.20
C VAL A 134 -18.49 -22.29 -12.87
N ASP A 135 -18.57 -23.52 -13.39
CA ASP A 135 -19.67 -24.46 -13.09
C ASP A 135 -21.09 -23.90 -13.38
N GLY A 136 -21.26 -23.27 -14.55
CA GLY A 136 -22.54 -22.65 -14.93
C GLY A 136 -22.91 -21.41 -14.12
N LYS A 137 -22.02 -20.94 -13.25
CA LYS A 137 -22.20 -19.73 -12.44
C LYS A 137 -21.27 -18.63 -12.92
N GLU A 138 -21.76 -17.41 -12.79
CA GLU A 138 -21.06 -16.19 -13.12
C GLU A 138 -20.70 -15.45 -11.83
N TRP A 139 -19.41 -15.22 -11.57
CA TRP A 139 -18.86 -14.75 -10.29
C TRP A 139 -18.36 -13.31 -10.38
N LEU A 140 -18.80 -12.45 -9.45
CA LEU A 140 -18.24 -11.10 -9.33
C LEU A 140 -16.86 -11.16 -8.66
N GLN A 141 -15.95 -10.33 -9.13
CA GLN A 141 -14.61 -10.26 -8.58
C GLN A 141 -14.55 -9.40 -7.31
N PRO A 142 -13.64 -9.71 -6.37
CA PRO A 142 -13.46 -8.92 -5.14
C PRO A 142 -13.25 -7.42 -5.36
N ILE A 143 -12.63 -7.04 -6.48
CA ILE A 143 -12.36 -5.63 -6.82
C ILE A 143 -13.64 -4.80 -6.94
N HIS A 144 -14.77 -5.41 -7.31
CA HIS A 144 -16.07 -4.73 -7.39
C HIS A 144 -16.63 -4.29 -6.04
N PHE A 145 -16.03 -4.74 -4.93
CA PHE A 145 -16.49 -4.46 -3.56
C PHE A 145 -15.47 -3.64 -2.76
N VAL A 146 -14.33 -3.26 -3.35
CA VAL A 146 -13.34 -2.41 -2.69
C VAL A 146 -13.97 -1.04 -2.40
N GLY A 147 -13.87 -0.59 -1.14
CA GLY A 147 -14.44 0.68 -0.69
C GLY A 147 -15.89 0.61 -0.23
N TYR A 148 -16.53 -0.57 -0.26
CA TYR A 148 -17.88 -0.78 0.25
C TYR A 148 -17.87 -1.50 1.60
N SER A 149 -18.68 -1.01 2.55
CA SER A 149 -18.93 -1.71 3.80
C SER A 149 -19.92 -2.86 3.60
N TYR A 150 -19.91 -3.83 4.53
CA TYR A 150 -20.91 -4.90 4.55
C TYR A 150 -22.35 -4.37 4.60
N SER A 151 -22.61 -3.26 5.30
CA SER A 151 -23.95 -2.68 5.37
C SER A 151 -24.40 -2.15 4.01
N GLN A 152 -23.53 -1.45 3.28
CA GLN A 152 -23.84 -0.95 1.94
C GLN A 152 -24.11 -2.09 0.93
N ILE A 153 -23.36 -3.19 1.05
CA ILE A 153 -23.55 -4.36 0.19
C ILE A 153 -24.84 -5.11 0.56
N SER A 154 -25.11 -5.31 1.86
CA SER A 154 -26.31 -6.02 2.32
C SER A 154 -27.61 -5.25 2.08
N GLU A 155 -27.57 -3.92 1.98
CA GLU A 155 -28.70 -3.10 1.52
C GLU A 155 -29.15 -3.44 0.10
N VAL A 156 -28.20 -3.77 -0.80
CA VAL A 156 -28.50 -4.20 -2.18
C VAL A 156 -28.85 -5.69 -2.25
N CYS A 157 -28.47 -6.47 -1.23
CA CYS A 157 -28.64 -7.92 -1.18
C CYS A 157 -29.29 -8.43 0.13
N PRO A 158 -30.50 -7.98 0.49
CA PRO A 158 -31.06 -8.17 1.84
C PRO A 158 -31.50 -9.60 2.18
N ASN A 159 -31.63 -10.50 1.21
CA ASN A 159 -32.13 -11.87 1.43
C ASN A 159 -31.46 -12.88 0.51
N LYS A 160 -30.12 -12.90 0.49
CA LYS A 160 -29.31 -13.72 -0.41
C LYS A 160 -29.39 -13.31 -1.89
N LEU A 161 -30.52 -12.86 -2.40
CA LEU A 161 -30.70 -12.31 -3.75
C LEU A 161 -30.46 -10.79 -3.77
N CYS A 162 -29.64 -10.35 -4.71
CA CYS A 162 -29.30 -8.96 -4.93
C CYS A 162 -30.21 -8.28 -5.96
N SER A 163 -30.54 -7.02 -5.72
CA SER A 163 -31.36 -6.17 -6.61
C SER A 163 -30.87 -4.73 -6.56
N GLY A 164 -30.29 -4.26 -7.66
CA GLY A 164 -29.81 -2.88 -7.83
C GLY A 164 -28.29 -2.75 -7.90
N THR A 165 -27.83 -1.50 -7.83
CA THR A 165 -26.43 -1.11 -8.03
C THR A 165 -25.84 -0.62 -6.71
N LEU A 166 -24.56 -0.91 -6.47
CA LEU A 166 -23.84 -0.36 -5.31
C LEU A 166 -23.78 1.18 -5.37
N PRO A 167 -23.91 1.91 -4.24
CA PRO A 167 -23.90 3.37 -4.23
C PRO A 167 -22.63 3.95 -4.87
N GLY A 168 -22.78 4.76 -5.93
CA GLY A 168 -21.65 5.39 -6.61
C GLY A 168 -20.80 4.47 -7.50
N SER A 169 -21.24 3.22 -7.72
CA SER A 169 -20.60 2.29 -8.66
C SER A 169 -21.49 2.04 -9.89
N THR A 170 -20.88 1.50 -10.96
CA THR A 170 -21.57 0.98 -12.15
C THR A 170 -21.90 -0.50 -12.05
N THR A 171 -21.51 -1.17 -10.96
CA THR A 171 -21.71 -2.61 -10.75
C THR A 171 -23.16 -2.90 -10.35
N ASP A 172 -23.94 -3.41 -11.31
CA ASP A 172 -25.28 -3.92 -11.08
C ASP A 172 -25.22 -5.33 -10.50
N LEU A 173 -25.75 -5.49 -9.28
CA LEU A 173 -25.83 -6.77 -8.59
C LEU A 173 -27.15 -7.51 -8.87
N THR A 174 -28.03 -6.99 -9.74
CA THR A 174 -29.35 -7.59 -9.98
C THR A 174 -29.27 -9.04 -10.49
N GLY A 175 -29.83 -9.94 -9.68
CA GLY A 175 -29.86 -11.38 -9.97
C GLY A 175 -28.63 -12.16 -9.46
N TYR A 176 -27.67 -11.51 -8.82
CA TYR A 176 -26.60 -12.20 -8.10
C TYR A 176 -27.09 -12.70 -6.74
N PHE A 177 -26.43 -13.74 -6.24
CA PHE A 177 -26.66 -14.37 -4.96
C PHE A 177 -25.39 -14.35 -4.12
N TRP A 178 -25.53 -14.25 -2.80
CA TRP A 178 -24.45 -14.55 -1.88
C TRP A 178 -24.00 -16.02 -2.07
N ALA A 179 -22.69 -16.22 -2.23
CA ALA A 179 -22.14 -17.56 -2.39
C ALA A 179 -22.24 -18.38 -1.09
N SER A 180 -22.60 -19.65 -1.20
CA SER A 180 -22.47 -20.60 -0.09
C SER A 180 -21.01 -21.04 0.10
N SER A 181 -20.72 -21.67 1.23
CA SER A 181 -19.42 -22.34 1.49
C SER A 181 -19.03 -23.31 0.39
N GLU A 182 -20.00 -24.09 -0.07
CA GLU A 182 -19.78 -25.07 -1.12
C GLU A 182 -19.51 -24.41 -2.47
N ASP A 183 -20.22 -23.32 -2.80
CA ASP A 183 -19.98 -22.57 -4.04
C ASP A 183 -18.55 -22.02 -4.09
N VAL A 184 -18.09 -21.41 -2.99
CA VAL A 184 -16.75 -20.83 -2.92
C VAL A 184 -15.68 -21.93 -2.97
N ARG A 185 -15.90 -23.05 -2.28
CA ARG A 185 -15.01 -24.22 -2.34
C ARG A 185 -14.89 -24.75 -3.78
N LEU A 186 -16.00 -24.85 -4.51
CA LEU A 186 -16.02 -25.28 -5.91
C LEU A 186 -15.30 -24.28 -6.81
N LEU A 187 -15.50 -22.98 -6.62
CA LEU A 187 -14.78 -21.93 -7.35
C LEU A 187 -13.26 -22.11 -7.24
N PHE A 188 -12.73 -22.25 -6.01
CA PHE A 188 -11.29 -22.43 -5.80
C PHE A 188 -10.77 -23.76 -6.33
N SER A 189 -11.59 -24.82 -6.30
CA SER A 189 -11.20 -26.14 -6.83
C SER A 189 -10.83 -26.10 -8.32
N VAL A 190 -11.44 -25.19 -9.08
CA VAL A 190 -11.12 -24.99 -10.51
C VAL A 190 -9.76 -24.33 -10.70
N TYR A 191 -9.39 -23.39 -9.83
CA TYR A 191 -8.12 -22.67 -9.95
C TYR A 191 -6.90 -23.50 -9.54
N ALA A 192 -7.06 -24.47 -8.65
CA ALA A 192 -5.93 -25.22 -8.12
C ALA A 192 -5.59 -26.52 -8.87
N GLY A 193 -6.42 -26.92 -9.83
CA GLY A 193 -6.32 -28.21 -10.48
C GLY A 193 -6.76 -29.35 -9.55
N VAL A 194 -7.48 -30.31 -10.11
CA VAL A 194 -8.06 -31.45 -9.37
C VAL A 194 -6.93 -32.26 -8.72
N GLY A 195 -6.79 -32.19 -7.40
CA GLY A 195 -5.95 -33.10 -6.62
C GLY A 195 -4.98 -32.48 -5.59
N ARG A 196 -4.94 -31.17 -5.40
CA ARG A 196 -4.10 -30.56 -4.36
C ARG A 196 -4.94 -29.90 -3.27
N ASN A 197 -4.56 -30.10 -2.01
CA ASN A 197 -5.09 -29.36 -0.86
C ASN A 197 -4.61 -27.92 -0.98
N ILE A 198 -5.37 -27.14 -1.74
CA ILE A 198 -5.12 -25.75 -2.14
C ILE A 198 -4.85 -24.87 -0.94
N LEU A 199 -5.50 -25.14 0.19
CA LEU A 199 -5.31 -24.34 1.39
C LEU A 199 -3.87 -24.48 1.93
N GLU A 200 -3.27 -25.66 1.86
CA GLU A 200 -1.89 -25.86 2.30
C GLU A 200 -0.89 -25.39 1.24
N ASP A 201 -1.14 -25.65 -0.04
CA ASP A 201 -0.25 -25.21 -1.13
C ASP A 201 -0.24 -23.68 -1.30
N PHE A 202 -1.37 -23.00 -1.10
CA PHE A 202 -1.46 -21.54 -1.20
C PHE A 202 -0.76 -20.86 -0.02
N ILE A 203 -0.81 -21.47 1.17
CA ILE A 203 -0.05 -21.03 2.35
C ILE A 203 1.45 -21.27 2.13
N TYR A 204 1.86 -22.42 1.60
CA TYR A 204 3.27 -22.75 1.33
C TYR A 204 3.91 -21.89 0.23
N THR A 205 3.18 -21.64 -0.86
CA THR A 205 3.69 -20.84 -2.00
C THR A 205 3.92 -19.37 -1.62
N LEU A 206 3.18 -18.86 -0.63
CA LEU A 206 3.39 -17.52 -0.09
C LEU A 206 4.59 -17.47 0.89
N ALA A 207 4.91 -18.57 1.57
CA ALA A 207 6.03 -18.66 2.52
C ALA A 207 7.40 -18.92 1.85
N GLU A 208 7.44 -19.53 0.66
CA GLU A 208 8.71 -19.91 0.00
C GLU A 208 9.32 -18.78 -0.86
N LYS A 209 8.62 -17.65 -1.03
CA LYS A 209 9.12 -16.48 -1.78
C LYS A 209 9.75 -15.39 -0.90
N ASP A 210 10.02 -15.71 0.36
CA ASP A 210 10.18 -14.73 1.45
C ASP A 210 11.64 -14.43 1.82
N ASP A 211 12.51 -14.19 0.81
CA ASP A 211 13.87 -13.68 1.06
C ASP A 211 14.11 -12.25 0.52
N GLU A 212 13.16 -11.63 -0.22
CA GLU A 212 13.41 -10.30 -0.84
C GLU A 212 12.26 -9.27 -0.81
N LEU A 213 11.13 -9.52 -0.14
CA LEU A 213 10.03 -8.55 -0.13
C LEU A 213 9.41 -8.34 1.27
N ASP A 214 9.91 -7.32 1.98
CA ASP A 214 9.26 -6.66 3.14
C ASP A 214 7.92 -5.97 2.79
N GLN A 215 7.27 -6.33 1.68
CA GLN A 215 5.91 -5.91 1.37
C GLN A 215 4.96 -7.06 1.72
N ILE A 216 4.45 -6.97 2.94
CA ILE A 216 3.24 -7.65 3.37
C ILE A 216 2.13 -7.33 2.37
N VAL A 217 1.91 -8.20 1.39
CA VAL A 217 0.61 -8.29 0.73
C VAL A 217 -0.27 -9.04 1.74
N ASN A 218 -0.88 -8.28 2.64
CA ASN A 218 -2.02 -8.75 3.41
C ASN A 218 -3.18 -8.98 2.42
N LEU A 219 -3.12 -10.09 1.70
CA LEU A 219 -4.29 -10.70 1.07
C LEU A 219 -5.14 -11.24 2.21
N ASN A 220 -5.85 -10.33 2.89
CA ASN A 220 -6.96 -10.64 3.77
C ASN A 220 -8.09 -11.18 2.89
N LEU A 221 -7.94 -12.40 2.40
CA LEU A 221 -9.01 -13.11 1.73
C LEU A 221 -9.99 -13.60 2.80
N ARG A 222 -10.81 -12.67 3.30
CA ARG A 222 -11.87 -12.95 4.25
C ARG A 222 -13.07 -13.44 3.46
N VAL A 223 -13.34 -14.74 3.54
CA VAL A 223 -14.50 -15.39 2.92
C VAL A 223 -15.57 -15.54 3.99
N LEU A 224 -16.67 -14.79 3.87
CA LEU A 224 -17.87 -15.00 4.68
C LEU A 224 -18.71 -16.13 4.10
N LEU A 225 -18.99 -17.15 4.90
CA LEU A 225 -19.86 -18.26 4.54
C LEU A 225 -21.07 -18.23 5.48
N SER A 226 -22.26 -18.04 4.92
CA SER A 226 -23.52 -18.09 5.65
C SER A 226 -24.13 -19.48 5.51
N ASP A 227 -24.30 -20.20 6.62
CA ASP A 227 -25.22 -21.34 6.74
C ASP A 227 -26.22 -21.06 7.87
N GLU A 228 -27.46 -21.47 7.67
CA GLU A 228 -28.67 -21.01 8.37
C GLU A 228 -29.03 -21.82 9.62
N THR A 229 -28.24 -22.82 10.04
CA THR A 229 -28.78 -23.78 11.04
C THR A 229 -27.92 -24.17 12.24
N THR A 230 -26.69 -23.68 12.42
CA THR A 230 -25.97 -23.91 13.68
C THR A 230 -25.00 -22.77 13.97
N SER A 231 -25.10 -22.19 15.17
CA SER A 231 -24.14 -21.29 15.85
C SER A 231 -23.00 -20.73 14.98
N GLU A 232 -23.04 -19.42 14.72
CA GLU A 232 -22.03 -18.62 14.01
C GLU A 232 -20.59 -19.09 14.30
N GLY A 233 -20.03 -19.86 13.36
CA GLY A 233 -18.64 -20.28 13.35
C GLY A 233 -17.91 -19.56 12.23
N TRP A 234 -16.87 -18.81 12.59
CA TRP A 234 -16.00 -18.09 11.67
C TRP A 234 -14.81 -18.97 11.31
N VAL A 235 -14.36 -18.92 10.05
CA VAL A 235 -13.05 -19.46 9.66
C VAL A 235 -12.15 -18.27 9.32
N SER A 236 -11.23 -17.95 10.22
CA SER A 236 -10.13 -17.03 9.95
C SER A 236 -8.93 -17.87 9.52
N ILE A 237 -8.39 -17.62 8.32
CA ILE A 237 -7.08 -18.15 7.92
C ILE A 237 -6.11 -16.98 8.03
N GLY A 238 -5.33 -16.99 9.11
CA GLY A 238 -4.23 -16.06 9.32
C GLY A 238 -3.09 -16.81 9.99
N THR A 239 -1.86 -16.57 9.54
CA THR A 239 -0.66 -16.98 10.27
C THR A 239 -0.36 -15.91 11.33
N VAL A 240 -0.42 -16.29 12.61
CA VAL A 240 0.12 -15.48 13.70
C VAL A 240 1.47 -16.06 14.07
N TYR A 241 2.55 -15.37 13.70
CA TYR A 241 3.84 -15.56 14.35
C TYR A 241 3.93 -14.54 15.47
N ASP A 242 3.53 -14.94 16.68
CA ASP A 242 3.95 -14.22 17.88
C ASP A 242 4.66 -15.19 18.82
N GLY A 243 5.92 -14.89 19.10
CA GLY A 243 6.91 -15.78 19.72
C GLY A 243 6.75 -15.97 21.22
N GLN A 244 5.55 -16.27 21.71
CA GLN A 244 5.30 -16.55 23.13
C GLN A 244 4.66 -17.93 23.32
N PRO A 245 5.24 -18.84 24.12
CA PRO A 245 4.67 -20.15 24.38
C PRO A 245 3.49 -20.03 25.36
N PHE A 246 2.31 -20.49 24.93
CA PHE A 246 1.11 -20.64 25.78
C PHE A 246 1.02 -22.08 26.32
N GLU A 247 0.97 -22.25 27.64
CA GLU A 247 0.75 -23.55 28.30
C GLU A 247 -0.75 -23.81 28.53
N PRO A 248 -1.34 -24.90 27.99
CA PRO A 248 -2.72 -25.26 28.28
C PRO A 248 -2.86 -26.04 29.60
N SER A 249 -3.81 -25.63 30.44
CA SER A 249 -4.25 -26.40 31.61
C SER A 249 -5.16 -27.57 31.20
N LYS A 250 -4.90 -28.73 31.81
CA LYS A 250 -5.48 -30.07 31.63
C LYS A 250 -7.01 -30.16 31.75
N GLU A 251 -7.67 -30.82 30.78
CA GLU A 251 -8.59 -31.97 31.00
C GLU A 251 -8.84 -32.72 29.66
N GLU A 252 -8.66 -34.05 29.66
CA GLU A 252 -8.76 -34.97 28.50
C GLU A 252 -10.24 -35.28 28.15
N VAL A 253 -10.65 -35.73 26.95
CA VAL A 253 -10.47 -37.10 26.38
C VAL A 253 -10.94 -37.15 24.91
N GLY A 254 -10.16 -37.81 24.02
CA GLY A 254 -10.66 -38.39 22.75
C GLY A 254 -9.61 -38.50 21.63
N VAL A 255 -9.17 -39.73 21.32
CA VAL A 255 -8.02 -40.06 20.46
C VAL A 255 -8.38 -40.15 18.96
N GLY A 256 -7.61 -39.47 18.11
CA GLY A 256 -7.53 -39.67 16.66
C GLY A 256 -6.47 -38.77 16.00
N PRO A 257 -5.70 -39.20 14.98
CA PRO A 257 -4.66 -38.38 14.37
C PRO A 257 -5.27 -37.51 13.27
N SER A 258 -5.70 -36.30 13.60
CA SER A 258 -6.00 -35.23 12.66
C SER A 258 -5.90 -33.89 13.42
N PRO A 259 -5.24 -32.86 12.88
CA PRO A 259 -5.21 -31.57 13.55
C PRO A 259 -6.61 -30.94 13.45
N PHE A 260 -7.28 -30.77 14.59
CA PHE A 260 -8.49 -29.96 14.71
C PHE A 260 -8.08 -28.50 14.95
N ILE A 261 -8.74 -27.56 14.26
CA ILE A 261 -8.55 -26.10 14.45
C ILE A 261 -9.70 -25.55 15.30
N TYR A 262 -9.38 -24.80 16.36
CA TYR A 262 -10.28 -24.04 17.23
C TYR A 262 -10.38 -22.55 16.78
N ALA A 263 -11.47 -21.84 17.14
CA ALA A 263 -11.82 -20.50 16.64
C ALA A 263 -11.96 -19.41 17.74
N GLN A 264 -11.48 -18.18 17.48
CA GLN A 264 -11.69 -16.96 18.30
C GLN A 264 -11.65 -15.65 17.46
N SER A 265 -12.31 -14.57 17.93
CA SER A 265 -12.79 -13.39 17.16
C SER A 265 -12.12 -12.04 17.50
N SER A 266 -11.91 -11.15 16.50
CA SER A 266 -12.21 -9.68 16.54
C SER A 266 -11.90 -8.92 15.21
N GLY A 267 -12.77 -7.98 14.77
CA GLY A 267 -12.43 -6.86 13.87
C GLY A 267 -13.06 -6.83 12.46
N SER A 268 -13.72 -5.72 12.12
CA SER A 268 -14.57 -5.44 10.95
C SER A 268 -13.81 -5.01 9.68
N ASP A 269 -13.84 -5.84 8.64
CA ASP A 269 -13.85 -5.53 7.20
C ASP A 269 -13.77 -6.89 6.47
N MET A 270 -14.75 -7.21 5.62
CA MET A 270 -14.95 -8.58 5.12
C MET A 270 -15.22 -8.59 3.61
N GLY A 271 -14.50 -9.46 2.89
CA GLY A 271 -14.71 -9.67 1.47
C GLY A 271 -16.00 -10.45 1.22
N ALA A 272 -16.85 -9.94 0.33
CA ALA A 272 -18.09 -10.59 -0.07
C ALA A 272 -17.89 -11.30 -1.42
N TRP A 273 -18.45 -12.51 -1.56
CA TRP A 273 -18.41 -13.29 -2.79
C TRP A 273 -19.83 -13.53 -3.31
N PHE A 274 -20.05 -13.24 -4.60
CA PHE A 274 -21.35 -13.31 -5.24
C PHE A 274 -21.30 -14.07 -6.55
N TRP A 275 -22.39 -14.76 -6.87
CA TRP A 275 -22.55 -15.45 -8.14
C TRP A 275 -23.96 -15.34 -8.72
N LYS A 276 -24.13 -15.49 -10.04
CA LYS A 276 -25.43 -15.54 -10.73
C LYS A 276 -25.50 -16.79 -11.59
N ALA A 277 -26.64 -17.49 -11.59
CA ALA A 277 -26.87 -18.65 -12.46
C ALA A 277 -26.94 -18.20 -13.93
N LEU A 278 -26.32 -18.96 -14.83
CA LEU A 278 -26.52 -18.79 -16.27
C LEU A 278 -27.72 -19.65 -16.70
N GLU A 279 -28.68 -19.04 -17.39
CA GLU A 279 -29.81 -19.74 -18.04
C GLU A 279 -29.39 -20.47 -19.32
#